data_AF-A0A7W7GXS7-F1
#
_entry.id   AF-A0A7W7GXS7-F1
#
_cell.length_a   1.000
_cell.length_b   1.000
_cell.length_c   1.000
_cell.angle_alpha   90.00
_cell.angle_beta   90.00
_cell.angle_gamma   90.00
#
_symmetry.space_group_name_H-M   'P 1'
#
loop_
_entity.id
_entity.type
_entity.pdbx_description
1 polymer ?
#
loop_
_entity_poly.entity_id
_entity_poly.type
_entity_poly.pdbx_seq_one_letter_code
_entity_poly.pdbx_strand_id
1 'polypeptide(L)'
;MNEPLTPVDIHNVSFRRPALGKRGYDEDQVDAFLDEAEQEFTRLRAENRALREELDRAGAMPERELAALAVQLGRLSAERAEAERQARAVEAELDRARAAGAEPPATGVIAMARRTADEYLDDARREAEQLLTAARTEADRLTSDAQLRASTTDSDARHRHTQALSGLAERREEALADLDRLRLLAQAQREEIRRMVAQRLADL
;
A
#
# COMPACT_ATOMS: atom_id res chain seq x y z
N MET A 1 5.10 19.00 -18.11
CA MET A 1 4.38 18.02 -17.28
C MET A 1 2.93 18.47 -17.28
N ASN A 2 1.99 17.60 -17.69
CA ASN A 2 0.57 17.95 -17.65
C ASN A 2 0.13 18.00 -16.18
N GLU A 3 -0.44 19.13 -15.77
CA GLU A 3 -1.12 19.28 -14.48
C GLU A 3 -2.23 18.22 -14.40
N PRO A 4 -2.30 17.41 -13.34
CA PRO A 4 -3.36 16.40 -13.21
C PRO A 4 -4.70 17.08 -12.88
N LEU A 5 -5.70 16.87 -13.74
CA LEU A 5 -7.07 17.37 -13.58
C LEU A 5 -7.57 17.25 -12.13
N THR A 6 -8.12 18.34 -11.61
CA THR A 6 -8.73 18.41 -10.28
C THR A 6 -10.26 18.33 -10.39
N PRO A 7 -10.97 17.98 -9.30
CA PRO A 7 -12.43 18.05 -9.27
C PRO A 7 -12.94 19.46 -9.63
N VAL A 8 -12.22 20.50 -9.19
CA VAL A 8 -12.51 21.90 -9.54
C VAL A 8 -12.35 22.17 -11.04
N ASP A 9 -11.44 21.48 -11.71
CA ASP A 9 -11.29 21.60 -13.18
C ASP A 9 -12.44 20.93 -13.93
N ILE A 10 -13.04 19.87 -13.37
CA ILE A 10 -14.25 19.23 -13.90
C ILE A 10 -15.46 20.15 -13.70
N HIS A 11 -15.60 20.73 -12.51
CA HIS A 11 -16.67 21.67 -12.20
C HIS A 11 -16.66 22.93 -13.09
N ASN A 12 -15.46 23.44 -13.39
CA ASN A 12 -15.29 24.67 -14.17
C ASN A 12 -15.18 24.44 -15.68
N VAL A 13 -15.31 23.19 -16.15
CA VAL A 13 -15.16 22.90 -17.58
C VAL A 13 -16.33 23.48 -18.37
N SER A 14 -16.04 24.23 -19.43
CA SER A 14 -17.07 24.77 -20.33
C SER A 14 -16.91 24.22 -21.73
N PHE A 15 -17.96 23.57 -22.25
CA PHE A 15 -17.98 23.07 -23.63
C PHE A 15 -18.56 24.12 -24.58
N ARG A 16 -17.98 24.24 -25.79
CA ARG A 16 -18.51 25.14 -26.82
C ARG A 16 -19.78 24.55 -27.43
N ARG A 17 -20.79 25.39 -27.65
CA ARG A 17 -22.01 24.97 -28.37
C ARG A 17 -21.67 24.47 -29.78
N PRO A 18 -22.37 23.44 -30.28
CA PRO A 18 -22.16 22.94 -31.64
C PRO A 18 -22.40 24.05 -32.67
N ALA A 19 -21.63 24.03 -33.76
CA ALA A 19 -21.86 24.92 -34.89
C ALA A 19 -23.27 24.69 -35.49
N LEU A 20 -23.88 25.75 -36.03
CA LEU A 20 -25.24 25.71 -36.57
C LEU A 20 -25.43 24.53 -37.55
N GLY A 21 -26.41 23.67 -37.30
CA GLY A 21 -26.70 22.48 -38.12
C GLY A 21 -25.89 21.21 -37.77
N LYS A 22 -25.00 21.26 -36.78
CA LYS A 22 -24.31 20.08 -36.21
C LYS A 22 -25.05 19.62 -34.95
N ARG A 23 -25.15 18.30 -34.77
CA ARG A 23 -25.71 17.69 -33.55
C ARG A 23 -24.66 17.77 -32.42
N GLY A 24 -25.11 18.09 -31.20
CA GLY A 24 -24.30 18.08 -29.98
C GLY A 24 -24.82 17.08 -28.97
N TYR A 25 -24.11 16.98 -27.84
CA TYR A 25 -24.60 16.30 -26.64
C TYR A 25 -25.70 17.13 -25.98
N ASP A 26 -26.56 16.44 -25.24
CA ASP A 26 -27.57 17.07 -24.39
C ASP A 26 -26.88 17.68 -23.16
N GLU A 27 -27.14 18.96 -22.89
CA GLU A 27 -26.49 19.73 -21.83
C GLU A 27 -26.81 19.12 -20.45
N ASP A 28 -28.07 18.76 -20.19
CA ASP A 28 -28.51 18.21 -18.91
C ASP A 28 -27.87 16.83 -18.65
N GLN A 29 -27.69 16.01 -19.70
CA GLN A 29 -27.02 14.71 -19.58
C GLN A 29 -25.52 14.84 -19.37
N VAL A 30 -24.89 15.84 -19.98
CA VAL A 30 -23.46 16.13 -19.80
C VAL A 30 -23.23 16.65 -18.39
N ASP A 31 -24.05 17.57 -17.90
CA ASP A 31 -23.93 18.13 -16.55
C ASP A 31 -24.10 17.04 -15.47
N ALA A 32 -25.12 16.18 -15.61
CA ALA A 32 -25.31 15.06 -14.68
C ALA A 32 -24.11 14.08 -14.67
N PHE A 33 -23.48 13.85 -15.83
CA PHE A 33 -22.28 13.02 -15.91
C PHE A 33 -21.05 13.71 -15.28
N LEU A 34 -20.90 15.03 -15.46
CA LEU A 34 -19.82 15.80 -14.84
C LEU A 34 -19.94 15.81 -13.32
N ASP A 35 -21.16 15.89 -12.78
CA ASP A 35 -21.41 15.79 -11.33
C ASP A 35 -20.99 14.42 -10.77
N GLU A 36 -21.39 13.31 -11.42
CA GLU A 36 -20.98 11.94 -11.02
C GLU A 36 -19.45 11.79 -11.14
N ALA A 37 -18.86 12.33 -12.21
CA ALA A 37 -17.42 12.31 -12.42
C ALA A 37 -16.67 13.12 -11.35
N GLU A 38 -17.12 14.33 -11.00
CA GLU A 38 -16.53 15.17 -9.97
C GLU A 38 -16.56 14.48 -8.59
N GLN A 39 -17.68 13.86 -8.25
CA GLN A 39 -17.87 13.17 -6.98
C GLN A 39 -16.95 11.95 -6.86
N GLU A 40 -16.87 11.11 -7.91
CA GLU A 40 -15.96 9.97 -7.93
C GLU A 40 -14.48 10.41 -7.97
N PHE A 41 -14.14 11.47 -8.69
CA PHE A 41 -12.76 11.99 -8.70
C PHE A 41 -12.34 12.50 -7.32
N THR A 42 -13.25 13.15 -6.60
CA THR A 42 -13.03 13.58 -5.21
C THR A 42 -12.81 12.39 -4.29
N ARG A 43 -13.68 11.37 -4.39
CA ARG A 43 -13.57 10.12 -3.63
C ARG A 43 -12.23 9.43 -3.88
N LEU A 44 -11.88 9.22 -5.16
CA LEU A 44 -10.64 8.56 -5.57
C LEU A 44 -9.40 9.35 -5.13
N ARG A 45 -9.39 10.68 -5.23
CA ARG A 45 -8.24 11.48 -4.74
C ARG A 45 -8.10 11.44 -3.22
N ALA A 46 -9.21 11.42 -2.48
CA ALA A 46 -9.19 11.27 -1.03
C ALA A 46 -8.66 9.88 -0.64
N GLU A 47 -9.15 8.82 -1.29
CA GLU A 47 -8.69 7.45 -1.10
C GLU A 47 -7.20 7.30 -1.45
N ASN A 48 -6.76 7.85 -2.58
CA ASN A 48 -5.34 7.80 -2.98
C ASN A 48 -4.45 8.53 -1.98
N ARG A 49 -4.90 9.66 -1.43
CA ARG A 49 -4.18 10.40 -0.39
C ARG A 49 -4.07 9.56 0.89
N ALA A 50 -5.18 8.99 1.36
CA ALA A 50 -5.20 8.15 2.54
C ALA A 50 -4.29 6.92 2.41
N LEU A 51 -4.33 6.24 1.24
CA LEU A 51 -3.47 5.10 0.95
C LEU A 51 -1.99 5.47 0.90
N ARG A 52 -1.64 6.63 0.32
CA ARG A 52 -0.25 7.13 0.34
C ARG A 52 0.22 7.43 1.76
N GLU A 53 -0.61 8.08 2.57
CA GLU A 53 -0.30 8.36 3.97
C GLU A 53 -0.17 7.07 4.81
N GLU A 54 -0.92 6.03 4.48
CA GLU A 54 -0.80 4.71 5.11
C GLU A 54 0.48 4.00 4.69
N LEU A 55 0.85 4.04 3.41
CA LEU A 55 2.11 3.50 2.89
C LEU A 55 3.32 4.23 3.51
N ASP A 56 3.28 5.55 3.60
CA ASP A 56 4.34 6.35 4.22
C ASP A 56 4.49 5.99 5.71
N ARG A 57 3.38 5.80 6.44
CA ARG A 57 3.40 5.34 7.84
C ARG A 57 3.93 3.92 7.98
N ALA A 58 3.48 3.01 7.12
CA ALA A 58 3.92 1.62 7.12
C ALA A 58 5.40 1.49 6.73
N GLY A 59 5.92 2.37 5.86
CA GLY A 59 7.34 2.45 5.49
C GLY A 59 8.21 3.09 6.59
N ALA A 60 7.69 4.07 7.32
CA ALA A 60 8.42 4.75 8.40
C ALA A 60 8.59 3.88 9.67
N MET A 61 7.68 2.93 9.91
CA MET A 61 7.76 1.97 11.03
C MET A 61 9.03 1.11 11.01
N PRO A 62 9.33 0.33 9.95
CA PRO A 62 10.54 -0.48 9.88
C PRO A 62 11.81 0.38 9.88
N GLU A 63 11.80 1.57 9.27
CA GLU A 63 12.95 2.49 9.31
C GLU A 63 13.28 2.96 10.73
N ARG A 64 12.27 3.30 11.54
CA ARG A 64 12.44 3.70 12.94
C ARG A 64 12.90 2.54 13.81
N GLU A 65 12.35 1.34 13.60
CA GLU A 65 12.78 0.14 14.33
C GLU A 65 14.23 -0.23 13.99
N LEU A 66 14.61 -0.20 12.71
CA LEU A 66 15.99 -0.44 12.27
C LEU A 66 16.95 0.59 12.87
N ALA A 67 16.57 1.88 12.91
CA ALA A 67 17.37 2.92 13.54
C ALA A 67 17.55 2.70 15.05
N ALA A 68 16.49 2.29 15.76
CA ALA A 68 16.55 1.96 17.19
C ALA A 68 17.46 0.75 17.45
N LEU A 69 17.34 -0.30 16.64
CA LEU A 69 18.21 -1.48 16.72
C LEU A 69 19.67 -1.12 16.45
N ALA A 70 19.96 -0.26 15.47
CA ALA A 70 21.32 0.17 15.15
C ALA A 70 21.98 0.91 16.33
N VAL A 71 21.24 1.79 17.02
CA VAL A 71 21.72 2.47 18.22
C VAL A 71 22.00 1.47 19.35
N GLN A 72 21.10 0.51 19.56
CA GLN A 72 21.25 -0.52 20.59
C GLN A 72 22.46 -1.42 20.33
N LEU A 73 22.70 -1.80 19.06
CA LEU A 73 23.86 -2.58 18.65
C LEU A 73 25.17 -1.79 18.88
N GLY A 74 25.16 -0.50 18.55
CA GLY A 74 26.28 0.41 18.84
C GLY A 74 26.65 0.41 20.32
N ARG A 75 25.66 0.54 21.21
CA ARG A 75 25.87 0.51 22.66
C ARG A 75 26.48 -0.83 23.13
N LEU A 76 25.90 -1.95 22.70
CA LEU A 76 26.39 -3.29 23.07
C LEU A 76 27.82 -3.55 22.57
N SER A 77 28.13 -3.11 21.35
CA SER A 77 29.49 -3.24 20.80
C SER A 77 30.53 -2.44 21.58
N ALA A 78 30.16 -1.24 22.06
CA ALA A 78 31.04 -0.40 22.87
C ALA A 78 31.30 -1.02 24.25
N GLU A 79 30.26 -1.51 24.91
CA GLU A 79 30.34 -2.22 26.20
C GLU A 79 31.23 -3.48 26.07
N ARG A 80 31.04 -4.28 25.02
CA ARG A 80 31.87 -5.46 24.74
C ARG A 80 33.34 -5.08 24.51
N ALA A 81 33.60 -4.03 23.73
CA ALA A 81 34.97 -3.58 23.46
C ALA A 81 35.69 -3.12 24.74
N GLU A 82 34.96 -2.55 25.69
CA GLU A 82 35.51 -2.15 26.99
C GLU A 82 35.81 -3.35 27.89
N ALA A 83 34.90 -4.32 27.96
CA ALA A 83 35.12 -5.57 28.68
C ALA A 83 36.34 -6.34 28.11
N GLU A 84 36.49 -6.39 26.78
CA GLU A 84 37.66 -7.02 26.14
C GLU A 84 38.97 -6.29 26.49
N ARG A 85 38.96 -4.95 26.58
CA ARG A 85 40.15 -4.19 27.01
C ARG A 85 40.51 -4.49 28.46
N GLN A 86 39.53 -4.58 29.34
CA GLN A 86 39.73 -4.92 30.75
C GLN A 86 40.28 -6.34 30.89
N ALA A 87 39.73 -7.32 30.18
CA ALA A 87 40.21 -8.70 30.20
C ALA A 87 41.67 -8.80 29.74
N ARG A 88 42.03 -8.13 28.64
CA ARG A 88 43.44 -8.09 28.15
C ARG A 88 44.37 -7.42 29.15
N ALA A 89 43.92 -6.39 29.86
CA ALA A 89 44.73 -5.72 30.88
C ALA A 89 45.03 -6.66 32.06
N VAL A 90 44.00 -7.39 32.54
CA VAL A 90 44.15 -8.39 33.61
C VAL A 90 45.07 -9.53 33.17
N GLU A 91 44.92 -10.02 31.95
CA GLU A 91 45.76 -11.09 31.40
C GLU A 91 47.23 -10.66 31.28
N ALA A 92 47.50 -9.44 30.81
CA ALA A 92 48.84 -8.88 30.76
C ALA A 92 49.46 -8.66 32.15
N GLU A 93 48.66 -8.35 33.17
CA GLU A 93 49.12 -8.23 34.55
C GLU A 93 49.47 -9.61 35.14
N LEU A 94 48.64 -10.62 34.89
CA LEU A 94 48.91 -12.01 35.28
C LEU A 94 50.18 -12.56 34.62
N ASP A 95 50.41 -12.27 33.35
CA ASP A 95 51.61 -12.72 32.64
C ASP A 95 52.89 -12.03 33.15
N ARG A 96 52.82 -10.74 33.51
CA ARG A 96 53.93 -10.06 34.20
C ARG A 96 54.21 -10.68 35.57
N ALA A 97 53.18 -11.03 36.33
CA ALA A 97 53.33 -11.68 37.63
C ALA A 97 53.96 -13.08 37.51
N ARG A 98 53.57 -13.86 36.48
CA ARG A 98 54.20 -15.15 36.15
C ARG A 98 55.67 -15.00 35.75
N ALA A 99 55.99 -14.02 34.90
CA ALA A 99 57.36 -13.76 34.45
C ALA A 99 58.29 -13.31 35.60
N ALA A 100 57.73 -12.71 36.66
CA ALA A 100 58.45 -12.32 37.87
C ALA A 100 58.74 -13.49 38.84
N GLY A 101 58.41 -14.74 38.47
CA GLY A 101 58.73 -15.93 39.26
C GLY A 101 57.77 -16.20 40.42
N ALA A 102 56.61 -15.54 40.47
CA ALA A 102 55.52 -15.95 41.34
C ALA A 102 54.83 -17.18 40.73
N GLU A 103 55.17 -18.38 41.18
CA GLU A 103 54.38 -19.59 40.89
C GLU A 103 53.04 -19.46 41.62
N PRO A 104 51.92 -19.31 40.92
CA PRO A 104 50.62 -19.43 41.56
C PRO A 104 50.23 -20.92 41.57
N PRO A 105 49.34 -21.36 42.47
CA PRO A 105 48.70 -22.67 42.35
C PRO A 105 47.73 -22.64 41.15
N ALA A 106 48.25 -22.63 39.92
CA ALA A 106 47.54 -22.07 38.76
C ALA A 106 47.01 -23.11 37.77
N THR A 107 47.54 -24.33 37.74
CA THR A 107 47.15 -25.33 36.73
C THR A 107 45.67 -25.73 36.84
N GLY A 108 45.16 -25.85 38.07
CA GLY A 108 43.74 -26.12 38.33
C GLY A 108 42.82 -24.94 38.00
N VAL A 109 43.27 -23.71 38.28
CA VAL A 109 42.50 -22.48 38.02
C VAL A 109 42.42 -22.19 36.52
N ILE A 110 43.49 -22.43 35.75
CA ILE A 110 43.49 -22.28 34.28
C ILE A 110 42.58 -23.35 33.65
N ALA A 111 42.64 -24.59 34.14
CA ALA A 111 41.76 -25.66 33.64
C ALA A 111 40.28 -25.37 33.95
N MET A 112 39.98 -24.82 35.12
CA MET A 112 38.63 -24.39 35.50
C MET A 112 38.18 -23.20 34.65
N ALA A 113 39.00 -22.16 34.51
CA ALA A 113 38.71 -20.99 33.69
C ALA A 113 38.45 -21.36 32.21
N ARG A 114 39.23 -22.29 31.66
CA ARG A 114 39.04 -22.79 30.30
C ARG A 114 37.73 -23.57 30.16
N ARG A 115 37.41 -24.47 31.10
CA ARG A 115 36.13 -25.19 31.10
C ARG A 115 34.95 -24.22 31.17
N THR A 116 35.02 -23.23 32.04
CA THR A 116 33.98 -22.20 32.16
C THR A 116 33.87 -21.36 30.88
N ALA A 117 34.98 -21.01 30.24
CA ALA A 117 34.95 -20.31 28.94
C ALA A 117 34.34 -21.17 27.83
N ASP A 118 34.66 -22.46 27.78
CA ASP A 118 34.09 -23.40 26.81
C ASP A 118 32.56 -23.55 27.03
N GLU A 119 32.11 -23.61 28.30
CA GLU A 119 30.69 -23.63 28.66
C GLU A 119 29.96 -22.35 28.21
N TYR A 120 30.51 -21.17 28.48
CA TYR A 120 29.92 -19.89 28.02
C TYR A 120 29.86 -19.79 26.49
N LEU A 121 30.85 -20.31 25.77
CA LEU A 121 30.86 -20.31 24.30
C LEU A 121 29.80 -21.26 23.73
N ASP A 122 29.60 -22.42 24.35
CA ASP A 122 28.56 -23.36 23.96
C ASP A 122 27.15 -22.82 24.25
N ASP A 123 26.96 -22.17 25.41
CA ASP A 123 25.69 -21.53 25.75
C ASP A 123 25.37 -20.37 24.80
N ALA A 124 26.34 -19.50 24.52
CA ALA A 124 26.19 -18.42 23.55
C ALA A 124 25.88 -18.93 22.13
N ARG A 125 26.48 -20.06 21.72
CA ARG A 125 26.16 -20.70 20.43
C ARG A 125 24.73 -21.19 20.39
N ARG A 126 24.27 -21.90 21.42
CA ARG A 126 22.89 -22.41 21.49
C ARG A 126 21.87 -21.27 21.47
N GLU A 127 22.15 -20.21 22.22
CA GLU A 127 21.28 -19.03 22.27
C GLU A 127 21.22 -18.33 20.91
N ALA A 128 22.35 -18.19 20.22
CA ALA A 128 22.40 -17.66 18.85
C ALA A 128 21.63 -18.54 17.85
N GLU A 129 21.77 -19.86 17.92
CA GLU A 129 21.03 -20.80 17.07
C GLU A 129 19.51 -20.72 17.31
N GLN A 130 19.10 -20.60 18.57
CA GLN A 130 17.69 -20.40 18.94
C GLN A 130 17.15 -19.08 18.39
N LEU A 131 17.89 -17.98 18.56
CA LEU A 131 17.50 -16.67 18.04
C LEU A 131 17.39 -16.66 16.51
N LEU A 132 18.34 -17.29 15.81
CA LEU A 132 18.30 -17.42 14.36
C LEU A 132 17.11 -18.24 13.88
N THR A 133 16.77 -19.31 14.61
CA THR A 133 15.60 -20.15 14.29
C THR A 133 14.31 -19.37 14.51
N ALA A 134 14.16 -18.68 15.65
CA ALA A 134 13.01 -17.85 15.96
C ALA A 134 12.83 -16.70 14.95
N ALA A 135 13.91 -16.01 14.59
CA ALA A 135 13.89 -14.94 13.60
C ALA A 135 13.48 -15.45 12.22
N ARG A 136 13.96 -16.64 11.80
CA ARG A 136 13.54 -17.27 10.53
C ARG A 136 12.05 -17.61 10.54
N THR A 137 11.57 -18.26 11.61
CA THR A 137 10.15 -18.61 11.73
C THR A 137 9.26 -17.37 11.71
N GLU A 138 9.65 -16.29 12.38
CA GLU A 138 8.87 -15.04 12.37
C GLU A 138 8.91 -14.36 10.99
N ALA A 139 10.06 -14.35 10.31
CA ALA A 139 10.18 -13.83 8.95
C ALA A 139 9.30 -14.62 7.96
N ASP A 140 9.27 -15.94 8.06
CA ASP A 140 8.41 -16.80 7.23
C ASP A 140 6.92 -16.52 7.52
N ARG A 141 6.57 -16.34 8.80
CA ARG A 141 5.20 -15.99 9.22
C ARG A 141 4.75 -14.63 8.66
N LEU A 142 5.60 -13.61 8.78
CA LEU A 142 5.33 -12.27 8.24
C LEU A 142 5.20 -12.29 6.72
N THR A 143 6.06 -13.04 6.04
CA THR A 143 5.99 -13.19 4.58
C THR A 143 4.68 -13.85 4.15
N SER A 144 4.27 -14.91 4.85
CA SER A 144 3.01 -15.61 4.57
C SER A 144 1.77 -14.73 4.83
N ASP A 145 1.74 -13.98 5.94
CA ASP A 145 0.65 -13.03 6.24
C ASP A 145 0.58 -11.90 5.19
N ALA A 146 1.72 -11.33 4.81
CA ALA A 146 1.79 -10.32 3.77
C ALA A 146 1.30 -10.85 2.42
N GLN A 147 1.71 -12.07 2.03
CA GLN A 147 1.25 -12.72 0.80
C GLN A 147 -0.27 -12.98 0.81
N LEU A 148 -0.80 -13.45 1.95
CA LEU A 148 -2.24 -13.67 2.09
C LEU A 148 -3.00 -12.35 1.93
N ARG A 149 -2.64 -11.31 2.67
CA ARG A 149 -3.28 -9.97 2.58
C ARG A 149 -3.19 -9.38 1.18
N ALA A 150 -2.05 -9.56 0.49
CA ALA A 150 -1.90 -9.12 -0.89
C ALA A 150 -2.88 -9.86 -1.81
N SER A 151 -2.98 -11.19 -1.68
CA SER A 151 -3.88 -12.00 -2.51
C SER A 151 -5.36 -11.68 -2.28
N THR A 152 -5.76 -11.43 -1.02
CA THR A 152 -7.14 -11.07 -0.70
C THR A 152 -7.48 -9.69 -1.26
N THR A 153 -6.56 -8.73 -1.12
CA THR A 153 -6.74 -7.38 -1.65
C THR A 153 -6.85 -7.38 -3.18
N ASP A 154 -6.01 -8.16 -3.88
CA ASP A 154 -6.09 -8.31 -5.34
C ASP A 154 -7.42 -8.96 -5.78
N SER A 155 -7.84 -10.02 -5.08
CA SER A 155 -9.13 -10.67 -5.33
C SER A 155 -10.31 -9.71 -5.14
N ASP A 156 -10.32 -8.96 -4.04
CA ASP A 156 -11.35 -7.97 -3.73
C ASP A 156 -11.38 -6.84 -4.77
N ALA A 157 -10.21 -6.33 -5.18
CA ALA A 157 -10.10 -5.30 -6.21
C ALA A 157 -10.64 -5.80 -7.56
N ARG A 158 -10.28 -7.02 -7.97
CA ARG A 158 -10.81 -7.63 -9.21
C ARG A 158 -12.30 -7.85 -9.15
N HIS A 159 -12.82 -8.29 -8.00
CA HIS A 159 -14.25 -8.49 -7.82
C HIS A 159 -15.02 -7.17 -7.93
N ARG A 160 -14.58 -6.13 -7.22
CA ARG A 160 -15.17 -4.78 -7.30
C ARG A 160 -15.10 -4.22 -8.72
N HIS A 161 -13.98 -4.40 -9.41
CA HIS A 161 -13.84 -3.96 -10.80
C HIS A 161 -14.85 -4.66 -11.72
N THR A 162 -14.99 -5.98 -11.58
CA THR A 162 -15.94 -6.76 -12.38
C THR A 162 -17.38 -6.33 -12.09
N GLN A 163 -17.73 -6.10 -10.82
CA GLN A 163 -19.05 -5.58 -10.43
C GLN A 163 -19.32 -4.17 -10.96
N ALA A 164 -18.33 -3.28 -10.93
CA ALA A 164 -18.47 -1.95 -11.51
C ALA A 164 -18.67 -2.01 -13.03
N LEU A 165 -17.92 -2.88 -13.73
CA LEU A 165 -18.10 -3.10 -15.16
C LEU A 165 -19.47 -3.68 -15.50
N SER A 166 -19.97 -4.65 -14.73
CA SER A 166 -21.31 -5.20 -14.95
C SER A 166 -22.39 -4.14 -14.71
N GLY A 167 -22.26 -3.33 -13.65
CA GLY A 167 -23.19 -2.23 -13.38
C GLY A 167 -23.18 -1.16 -14.48
N LEU A 168 -22.02 -0.84 -15.05
CA LEU A 168 -21.92 0.06 -16.21
C LEU A 168 -22.57 -0.54 -17.47
N ALA A 169 -22.41 -1.85 -17.68
CA ALA A 169 -23.04 -2.55 -18.80
C ALA A 169 -24.58 -2.54 -18.68
N GLU A 170 -25.12 -2.79 -17.48
CA GLU A 170 -26.55 -2.73 -17.18
C GLU A 170 -27.12 -1.32 -17.40
N ARG A 171 -26.48 -0.29 -16.83
CA ARG A 171 -26.90 1.12 -17.04
C ARG A 171 -26.87 1.51 -18.52
N ARG A 172 -25.87 1.03 -19.27
CA ARG A 172 -25.80 1.27 -20.72
C ARG A 172 -26.96 0.61 -21.45
N GLU A 173 -27.33 -0.62 -21.09
CA GLU A 173 -28.46 -1.32 -21.71
C GLU A 173 -29.78 -0.61 -21.42
N GLU A 174 -29.99 -0.18 -20.17
CA GLU A 174 -31.17 0.62 -19.77
C GLU A 174 -31.25 1.94 -20.55
N ALA A 175 -30.15 2.69 -20.63
CA ALA A 175 -30.11 3.94 -21.39
C ALA A 175 -30.38 3.74 -22.89
N LEU A 176 -29.91 2.63 -23.48
CA LEU A 176 -30.21 2.29 -24.87
C LEU A 176 -31.69 1.93 -25.06
N ALA A 177 -32.28 1.18 -24.14
CA ALA A 177 -33.70 0.84 -24.17
C ALA A 177 -34.58 2.10 -24.06
N ASP A 178 -34.21 3.05 -23.20
CA ASP A 178 -34.90 4.33 -23.05
C ASP A 178 -34.80 5.19 -24.32
N LEU A 179 -33.61 5.23 -24.94
CA LEU A 179 -33.42 5.92 -26.22
C LEU A 179 -34.32 5.36 -27.31
N ASP A 180 -34.45 4.03 -27.41
CA ASP A 180 -35.31 3.40 -28.40
C ASP A 180 -36.80 3.62 -28.10
N ARG A 181 -37.20 3.59 -26.83
CA ARG A 181 -38.55 3.96 -26.39
C ARG A 181 -38.91 5.39 -26.79
N LEU A 182 -38.03 6.35 -26.52
CA LEU A 182 -38.23 7.76 -26.87
C LEU A 182 -38.29 7.96 -28.39
N ARG A 183 -37.47 7.25 -29.17
CA ARG A 183 -37.53 7.28 -30.63
C ARG A 183 -38.88 6.81 -31.16
N LEU A 184 -39.40 5.70 -30.64
CA LEU A 184 -40.69 5.16 -31.05
C LEU A 184 -41.84 6.14 -30.72
N LEU A 185 -41.82 6.76 -29.53
CA LEU A 185 -42.78 7.78 -29.15
C LEU A 185 -42.73 9.00 -30.08
N ALA A 186 -41.54 9.51 -30.38
CA ALA A 186 -41.38 10.64 -31.29
C ALA A 186 -41.86 10.32 -32.72
N GLN A 187 -41.62 9.11 -33.21
CA GLN A 187 -42.13 8.67 -34.51
C GLN A 187 -43.66 8.59 -34.52
N ALA A 188 -44.27 8.04 -33.48
CA ALA A 188 -45.72 7.95 -33.35
C ALA A 188 -46.37 9.34 -33.33
N GLN A 189 -45.87 10.26 -32.51
CA GLN A 189 -46.35 11.64 -32.46
C GLN A 189 -46.22 12.34 -33.81
N ARG A 190 -45.10 12.14 -34.53
CA ARG A 190 -44.92 12.73 -35.85
C ARG A 190 -45.94 12.22 -36.86
N GLU A 191 -46.23 10.93 -36.87
CA GLU A 191 -47.24 10.35 -37.75
C GLU A 191 -48.67 10.77 -37.39
N GLU A 192 -48.95 11.00 -36.11
CA GLU A 192 -50.23 11.52 -35.64
C GLU A 192 -50.43 12.97 -36.08
N ILE A 193 -49.44 13.84 -35.85
CA ILE A 193 -49.46 15.23 -36.32
C ILE A 193 -49.62 15.28 -37.84
N ARG A 194 -48.88 14.43 -38.57
CA ARG A 194 -48.96 14.35 -40.03
C ARG A 194 -50.36 13.97 -40.51
N ARG A 195 -51.00 12.98 -39.86
CA ARG A 195 -52.39 12.59 -40.13
C ARG A 195 -53.37 13.74 -39.85
N MET A 196 -53.25 14.40 -38.70
CA MET A 196 -54.10 15.54 -38.34
C MET A 196 -54.02 16.68 -39.37
N VAL A 197 -52.81 17.02 -39.80
CA VAL A 197 -52.60 18.08 -40.81
C VAL A 197 -53.20 17.68 -42.16
N ALA A 198 -52.97 16.45 -42.61
CA ALA A 198 -53.54 15.95 -43.86
C ALA A 198 -55.08 15.97 -43.85
N GLN A 199 -55.70 15.60 -42.72
CA GLN A 199 -57.14 15.60 -42.57
C GLN A 199 -57.74 17.02 -42.61
N ARG A 200 -57.13 17.99 -41.89
CA ARG A 200 -57.55 19.41 -41.95
C ARG A 200 -57.43 20.04 -43.34
N LEU A 201 -56.44 19.61 -44.14
CA LEU A 201 -56.28 20.08 -45.51
C LEU A 201 -57.33 19.48 -46.47
N ALA A 202 -57.86 18.30 -46.18
CA ALA A 202 -58.90 17.67 -46.99
C ALA A 202 -60.31 18.22 -46.72
N ASP A 203 -60.52 18.81 -45.54
CA ASP A 203 -61.79 19.43 -45.12
C ASP A 203 -61.93 20.91 -45.57
N LEU A 204 -60.94 21.47 -46.28
CA LEU A 204 -60.90 22.83 -46.85
C LEU A 204 -61.15 22.81 -48.37
#